data_AF-A0A6P3DRH5-F1
#
_entry.id   AF-A0A6P3DRH5-F1
#
_cell.length_a   1.000
_cell.length_b   1.000
_cell.length_c   1.000
_cell.angle_alpha   90.00
_cell.angle_beta   90.00
_cell.angle_gamma   90.00
#
_symmetry.space_group_name_H-M   'P 1'
#
loop_
_entity.id
_entity.type
_entity.pdbx_description
1 polymer ?
#
loop_
_entity_poly.entity_id
_entity_poly.type
_entity_poly.pdbx_seq_one_letter_code
_entity_poly.pdbx_strand_id
1 'polypeptide(L)'
;MTQSQQIIEELYDSYTKTAANIIVYYEGNEMDEKLKELKCIVNNNSVQDKKLKLFRERKNQLLNLNNDDDNDDNHMEQSDTENRLNEYRLILSKTDNDTSKDDKLIEFDKHVEALLDGVAQKENDSDAEIQLKGGYVNVIDPISKKRIVDPVKNTICGHTYDQESIMQLLKINKKTRCPVIGCKSTEFVQLSQLRPDIVTKTYLEKHPE
;
A
#
# COMPACT_ATOMS: atom_id res chain seq x y z
N MET A 1 -5.40 13.24 1.45
CA MET A 1 -4.18 12.50 1.84
C MET A 1 -3.08 13.50 2.13
N THR A 2 -2.22 13.21 3.11
CA THR A 2 -1.02 14.03 3.35
C THR A 2 0.10 13.59 2.42
N GLN A 3 1.06 14.48 2.11
CA GLN A 3 2.24 14.15 1.30
C GLN A 3 3.01 12.94 1.90
N SER A 4 3.10 12.85 3.23
CA SER A 4 3.73 11.71 3.90
C SER A 4 3.00 10.40 3.66
N GLN A 5 1.68 10.40 3.54
CA GLN A 5 0.92 9.17 3.30
C GLN A 5 1.09 8.67 1.87
N GLN A 6 1.13 9.59 0.89
CA GLN A 6 1.38 9.26 -0.52
C GLN A 6 2.75 8.59 -0.71
N ILE A 7 3.80 9.12 -0.08
CA ILE A 7 5.15 8.56 -0.14
C ILE A 7 5.18 7.12 0.40
N ILE A 8 4.48 6.86 1.50
CA ILE A 8 4.46 5.50 2.07
C ILE A 8 3.75 4.54 1.13
N GLU A 9 2.59 4.92 0.60
CA GLU A 9 1.87 4.08 -0.37
C GLU A 9 2.71 3.80 -1.62
N GLU A 10 3.42 4.81 -2.18
CA GLU A 10 4.35 4.61 -3.30
C GLU A 10 5.50 3.65 -2.96
N LEU A 11 5.98 3.68 -1.72
CA LEU A 11 7.02 2.77 -1.24
C LEU A 11 6.54 1.32 -1.24
N TYR A 12 5.30 1.07 -0.78
CA TYR A 12 4.69 -0.26 -0.81
C TYR A 12 4.40 -0.74 -2.23
N ASP A 13 3.94 0.14 -3.12
CA ASP A 13 3.81 -0.17 -4.56
C ASP A 13 5.16 -0.63 -5.15
N SER A 14 6.26 0.04 -4.77
CA SER A 14 7.61 -0.35 -5.18
C SER A 14 8.06 -1.69 -4.61
N TYR A 15 7.69 -2.03 -3.36
CA TYR A 15 7.96 -3.35 -2.79
C TYR A 15 7.22 -4.44 -3.56
N THR A 16 5.94 -4.26 -3.85
CA THR A 16 5.16 -5.24 -4.61
C THR A 16 5.71 -5.40 -6.04
N LYS A 17 6.11 -4.31 -6.70
CA LYS A 17 6.79 -4.37 -8.00
C LYS A 17 8.12 -5.13 -7.93
N THR A 18 8.88 -4.94 -6.87
CA THR A 18 10.14 -5.66 -6.65
C THR A 18 9.88 -7.15 -6.46
N ALA A 19 8.86 -7.53 -5.69
CA ALA A 19 8.45 -8.91 -5.54
C ALA A 19 8.04 -9.55 -6.87
N ALA A 20 7.25 -8.83 -7.68
CA ALA A 20 6.87 -9.29 -9.01
C ALA A 20 8.10 -9.54 -9.91
N ASN A 21 9.06 -8.63 -9.90
CA ASN A 21 10.32 -8.81 -10.64
C ASN A 21 11.13 -10.00 -10.12
N ILE A 22 11.22 -10.20 -8.80
CA ILE A 22 11.92 -11.35 -8.22
C ILE A 22 11.29 -12.65 -8.74
N ILE A 23 9.95 -12.74 -8.71
CA ILE A 23 9.20 -13.92 -9.16
C ILE A 23 9.33 -14.16 -10.67
N VAL A 24 9.56 -13.12 -11.47
CA VAL A 24 9.72 -13.23 -12.92
C VAL A 24 11.13 -13.66 -13.33
N TYR A 25 12.16 -13.19 -12.62
CA TYR A 25 13.56 -13.34 -13.06
C TYR A 25 14.39 -14.34 -12.24
N TYR A 26 13.89 -14.81 -11.09
CA TYR A 26 14.57 -15.80 -10.25
C TYR A 26 13.73 -17.08 -10.14
N GLU A 27 14.39 -18.21 -9.92
CA GLU A 27 13.74 -19.52 -9.79
C GLU A 27 14.28 -20.31 -8.58
N GLY A 28 13.46 -21.22 -8.05
CA GLY A 28 13.84 -22.14 -6.98
C GLY A 28 14.32 -21.44 -5.71
N ASN A 29 15.36 -22.01 -5.08
CA ASN A 29 15.86 -21.53 -3.78
C ASN A 29 16.31 -20.07 -3.79
N GLU A 30 16.87 -19.57 -4.91
CA GLU A 30 17.34 -18.18 -5.00
C GLU A 30 16.15 -17.20 -4.97
N MET A 31 15.04 -17.54 -5.61
CA MET A 31 13.80 -16.77 -5.55
C MET A 31 13.29 -16.67 -4.11
N ASP A 32 13.24 -17.79 -3.40
CA ASP A 32 12.75 -17.85 -2.02
C ASP A 32 13.63 -17.03 -1.07
N GLU A 33 14.96 -17.09 -1.24
CA GLU A 33 15.91 -16.27 -0.48
C GLU A 33 15.69 -14.78 -0.73
N LYS A 34 15.53 -14.36 -2.00
CA LYS A 34 15.29 -12.96 -2.35
C LYS A 34 13.94 -12.43 -1.89
N LEU A 35 12.89 -13.23 -1.97
CA LEU A 35 11.58 -12.87 -1.41
C LEU A 35 11.64 -12.74 0.11
N LYS A 36 12.41 -13.61 0.79
CA LYS A 36 12.62 -13.52 2.23
C LYS A 36 13.41 -12.26 2.62
N GLU A 37 14.47 -11.92 1.90
CA GLU A 37 15.23 -10.67 2.07
C GLU A 37 14.30 -9.45 1.92
N LEU A 38 13.50 -9.41 0.85
CA LEU A 38 12.53 -8.34 0.61
C LEU A 38 11.51 -8.24 1.75
N LYS A 39 10.94 -9.37 2.19
CA LYS A 39 9.99 -9.40 3.30
C LYS A 39 10.59 -8.85 4.59
N CYS A 40 11.87 -9.15 4.89
CA CYS A 40 12.58 -8.56 6.03
C CYS A 40 12.68 -7.03 5.91
N ILE A 41 12.94 -6.50 4.71
CA ILE A 41 13.00 -5.05 4.47
C ILE A 41 11.62 -4.41 4.69
N VAL A 42 10.55 -4.97 4.13
CA VAL A 42 9.18 -4.46 4.30
C VAL A 42 8.79 -4.47 5.77
N ASN A 43 9.12 -5.55 6.48
CA ASN A 43 8.85 -5.66 7.91
C ASN A 43 9.58 -4.59 8.73
N ASN A 44 10.87 -4.37 8.45
CA ASN A 44 11.66 -3.33 9.11
C ASN A 44 11.08 -1.93 8.84
N ASN A 45 10.59 -1.68 7.62
CA ASN A 45 9.95 -0.41 7.29
C ASN A 45 8.63 -0.21 8.07
N SER A 46 7.79 -1.24 8.20
CA SER A 46 6.58 -1.20 9.04
C SER A 46 6.91 -0.87 10.50
N VAL A 47 7.96 -1.47 11.07
CA VAL A 47 8.45 -1.12 12.42
C VAL A 47 8.83 0.36 12.51
N GLN A 48 9.54 0.89 11.52
CA GLN A 48 9.94 2.30 11.48
C GLN A 48 8.72 3.23 11.36
N ASP A 49 7.73 2.87 10.53
CA ASP A 49 6.47 3.61 10.38
C ASP A 49 5.72 3.72 11.71
N LYS A 50 5.62 2.63 12.47
CA LYS A 50 5.01 2.63 13.81
C LYS A 50 5.75 3.58 14.75
N LYS A 51 7.09 3.53 14.76
CA LYS A 51 7.92 4.42 15.58
C LYS A 51 7.74 5.89 15.19
N LEU A 52 7.70 6.20 13.89
CA LEU A 52 7.47 7.55 13.39
C LEU A 52 6.08 8.08 13.75
N LYS A 53 5.05 7.23 13.68
CA LYS A 53 3.68 7.60 14.08
C LYS A 53 3.62 7.98 15.56
N LEU A 54 4.18 7.14 16.43
CA LEU A 54 4.29 7.43 17.88
C LEU A 54 5.05 8.73 18.14
N PHE A 55 6.15 8.95 17.43
CA PHE A 55 6.92 10.19 17.55
C PHE A 55 6.09 11.42 17.18
N ARG A 56 5.33 11.37 16.08
CA ARG A 56 4.45 12.47 15.67
C ARG A 56 3.34 12.73 16.69
N GLU A 57 2.68 11.69 17.17
CA GLU A 57 1.61 11.80 18.17
C GLU A 57 2.13 12.47 19.44
N ARG A 58 3.28 12.02 19.95
CA ARG A 58 3.87 12.59 21.16
C ARG A 58 4.41 14.00 20.95
N LYS A 59 5.04 14.28 19.80
CA LYS A 59 5.43 15.65 19.43
C LYS A 59 4.22 16.59 19.46
N ASN A 60 3.10 16.19 18.86
CA ASN A 60 1.88 16.99 18.85
C ASN A 60 1.33 17.20 20.27
N GLN A 61 1.36 16.18 21.14
CA GLN A 61 0.96 16.34 22.54
C GLN A 61 1.82 17.37 23.28
N LEU A 62 3.15 17.35 23.12
CA LEU A 62 4.04 18.32 23.76
C LEU A 62 3.86 19.74 23.22
N LEU A 63 3.68 19.89 21.91
CA LEU A 63 3.39 21.19 21.30
C LEU A 63 2.07 21.77 21.83
N ASN A 64 1.05 20.94 22.05
CA ASN A 64 -0.22 21.40 22.58
C ASN A 64 -0.11 21.86 24.04
N LEU A 65 0.65 21.16 24.89
CA LEU A 65 0.89 21.56 26.29
C LEU A 65 1.59 22.92 26.41
N ASN A 66 2.46 23.26 25.46
CA ASN A 66 3.22 24.51 25.48
C ASN A 66 2.43 25.72 24.93
N ASN A 67 1.30 25.50 24.25
CA ASN A 67 0.47 26.58 23.71
C ASN A 67 -0.61 27.07 24.69
N ASP A 68 -0.76 26.42 25.85
CA ASP A 68 -1.71 26.80 26.91
C ASP A 68 -1.08 27.72 27.97
N ASP A 69 0.23 28.00 27.89
CA ASP A 69 0.97 28.79 28.87
C ASP A 69 1.53 30.08 28.26
N ASP A 70 0.63 31.04 28.03
CA ASP A 70 0.94 32.41 27.58
C ASP A 70 1.42 33.32 28.74
N ASN A 71 1.90 32.76 29.84
CA ASN A 71 2.56 33.53 30.90
C ASN A 71 3.62 32.67 31.60
N ASP A 72 4.90 32.96 31.37
CA ASP A 72 5.81 33.48 32.40
C ASP A 72 7.27 33.25 31.96
N ASP A 73 8.06 34.27 32.24
CA ASP A 73 9.49 34.35 31.98
C ASP A 73 10.22 33.24 32.76
N ASN A 74 10.77 32.21 32.10
CA ASN A 74 11.66 31.29 32.80
C ASN A 74 12.72 30.62 31.93
N HIS A 75 13.95 30.70 32.45
CA HIS A 75 15.16 30.11 31.91
C HIS A 75 15.02 28.60 31.75
N MET A 76 15.10 28.10 30.51
CA MET A 76 15.06 26.67 30.18
C MET A 76 16.31 25.95 30.74
N GLU A 77 16.18 25.27 31.87
CA GLU A 77 17.27 24.48 32.48
C GLU A 77 17.57 23.19 31.70
N GLN A 78 18.86 22.85 31.60
CA GLN A 78 19.42 21.65 30.96
C GLN A 78 18.85 20.32 31.53
N SER A 79 18.36 20.36 32.77
CA SER A 79 17.68 19.27 33.49
C SER A 79 16.37 18.82 32.81
N ASP A 80 15.59 19.77 32.29
CA ASP A 80 14.27 19.48 31.72
C ASP A 80 14.38 18.84 30.32
N THR A 81 15.39 19.24 29.55
CA THR A 81 15.70 18.62 28.25
C THR A 81 16.16 17.17 28.37
N GLU A 82 16.98 16.84 29.38
CA GLU A 82 17.49 15.49 29.62
C GLU A 82 16.36 14.54 30.05
N ASN A 83 15.44 15.02 30.91
CA ASN A 83 14.27 14.27 31.34
C ASN A 83 13.34 13.95 30.18
N ARG A 84 13.08 14.94 29.30
CA ARG A 84 12.28 14.75 28.09
C ARG A 84 12.92 13.73 27.14
N LEU A 85 14.24 13.81 26.92
CA LEU A 85 14.99 12.84 26.11
C LEU A 85 14.93 11.41 26.68
N ASN A 86 14.99 11.27 28.00
CA ASN A 86 14.85 9.97 28.66
C ASN A 86 13.44 9.40 28.53
N GLU A 87 12.39 10.21 28.66
CA GLU A 87 11.01 9.77 28.36
C GLU A 87 10.89 9.26 26.91
N TYR A 88 11.44 10.00 25.94
CA TYR A 88 11.48 9.58 24.54
C TYR A 88 12.15 8.23 24.36
N ARG A 89 13.33 8.04 24.97
CA ARG A 89 14.09 6.80 24.90
C ARG A 89 13.34 5.62 25.54
N LEU A 90 12.67 5.85 26.67
CA LEU A 90 11.88 4.83 27.36
C LEU A 90 10.69 4.37 26.50
N ILE A 91 10.00 5.29 25.82
CA ILE A 91 8.87 4.96 24.94
C ILE A 91 9.34 4.19 23.71
N LEU A 92 10.46 4.58 23.09
CA LEU A 92 11.07 3.84 21.98
C LEU A 92 11.42 2.40 22.37
N SER A 93 11.90 2.20 23.60
CA SER A 93 12.23 0.87 24.13
C SER A 93 11.01 0.01 24.49
N LYS A 94 9.89 0.64 24.85
CA LYS A 94 8.62 -0.02 25.20
C LYS A 94 7.70 -0.26 24.00
N THR A 95 8.02 0.32 22.85
CA THR A 95 7.23 0.16 21.63
C THR A 95 7.34 -1.29 21.18
N ASP A 96 6.21 -2.00 21.18
CA ASP A 96 6.13 -3.36 20.67
C ASP A 96 6.51 -3.36 19.18
N ASN A 97 7.54 -4.14 18.84
CA ASN A 97 7.97 -4.30 17.45
C ASN A 97 7.11 -5.34 16.71
N ASP A 98 6.05 -5.88 17.33
CA ASP A 98 5.13 -6.80 16.67
C ASP A 98 4.39 -6.10 15.52
N THR A 99 4.75 -6.49 14.30
CA THR A 99 4.18 -6.05 13.02
C THR A 99 3.14 -7.02 12.47
N SER A 100 2.85 -8.12 13.16
CA SER A 100 1.99 -9.20 12.66
C SER A 100 0.55 -8.76 12.35
N LYS A 101 0.11 -7.62 12.90
CA LYS A 101 -1.22 -7.01 12.68
C LYS A 101 -1.17 -5.76 11.80
N ASP A 102 -0.04 -5.45 11.19
CA ASP A 102 0.08 -4.29 10.31
C ASP A 102 -0.64 -4.57 8.99
N ASP A 103 -1.70 -3.80 8.71
CA ASP A 103 -2.54 -3.98 7.52
C ASP A 103 -1.72 -3.96 6.23
N LYS A 104 -0.66 -3.13 6.15
CA LYS A 104 0.15 -3.02 4.94
C LYS A 104 1.08 -4.21 4.75
N LEU A 105 1.59 -4.78 5.84
CA LEU A 105 2.39 -6.00 5.78
C LEU A 105 1.53 -7.19 5.36
N ILE A 106 0.31 -7.28 5.89
CA ILE A 106 -0.68 -8.28 5.50
C ILE A 106 -1.05 -8.13 4.01
N GLU A 107 -1.27 -6.89 3.55
CA GLU A 107 -1.59 -6.61 2.15
C GLU A 107 -0.40 -6.96 1.22
N PHE A 108 0.82 -6.61 1.61
CA PHE A 108 2.02 -7.02 0.88
C PHE A 108 2.13 -8.54 0.77
N ASP A 109 1.95 -9.27 1.87
CA ASP A 109 1.99 -10.73 1.88
C ASP A 109 0.93 -11.33 0.93
N LYS A 110 -0.31 -10.82 0.98
CA LYS A 110 -1.38 -11.23 0.04
C LYS A 110 -1.03 -10.96 -1.42
N HIS A 111 -0.39 -9.83 -1.70
CA HIS A 111 0.06 -9.53 -3.07
C HIS A 111 1.15 -10.49 -3.54
N VAL A 112 2.12 -10.83 -2.69
CA VAL A 112 3.17 -11.81 -3.02
C VAL A 112 2.57 -13.19 -3.25
N GLU A 113 1.63 -13.63 -2.40
CA GLU A 113 0.90 -14.89 -2.58
C GLU A 113 0.15 -14.92 -3.91
N ALA A 114 -0.58 -13.86 -4.26
CA ALA A 114 -1.29 -13.78 -5.53
C ALA A 114 -0.35 -13.81 -6.74
N LEU A 115 0.84 -13.20 -6.65
CA LEU A 115 1.86 -13.24 -7.69
C LEU A 115 2.44 -14.64 -7.88
N LEU A 116 2.61 -15.41 -6.79
CA LEU A 116 3.09 -16.79 -6.81
C LEU A 116 2.00 -17.75 -7.35
N ASP A 117 0.75 -17.60 -6.93
CA ASP A 117 -0.38 -18.41 -7.43
C ASP A 117 -0.57 -18.23 -8.94
N GLY A 118 -0.41 -16.99 -9.45
CA GLY A 118 -0.41 -16.71 -10.89
C GLY A 118 0.74 -17.35 -11.67
N VAL A 119 1.80 -17.82 -11.02
CA VAL A 119 2.87 -18.64 -11.64
C VAL A 119 2.50 -20.11 -11.65
N ALA A 120 1.89 -20.61 -10.57
CA ALA A 120 1.51 -22.02 -10.43
C ALA A 120 0.43 -22.46 -11.43
N GLN A 121 -0.39 -21.54 -11.96
CA GLN A 121 -1.42 -21.84 -12.95
C GLN A 121 -0.91 -21.97 -14.41
N LYS A 122 0.40 -21.90 -14.66
CA LYS A 122 1.01 -22.14 -15.98
C LYS A 122 0.64 -23.49 -16.63
N GLU A 123 0.07 -24.45 -15.88
CA GLU A 123 -0.17 -25.81 -16.37
C GLU A 123 -1.61 -26.14 -16.80
N ASN A 124 -2.59 -25.25 -16.61
CA ASN A 124 -3.98 -25.55 -17.01
C ASN A 124 -4.56 -24.48 -17.94
N ASP A 125 -4.48 -24.82 -19.22
CA ASP A 125 -5.15 -24.20 -20.35
C ASP A 125 -6.68 -24.19 -20.16
N SER A 126 -7.28 -23.01 -19.98
CA SER A 126 -8.47 -22.58 -20.73
C SER A 126 -8.79 -21.14 -20.35
N ASP A 127 -9.52 -20.47 -21.24
CA ASP A 127 -10.10 -19.13 -21.21
C ASP A 127 -11.05 -18.85 -20.01
N ALA A 128 -10.67 -19.30 -18.82
CA ALA A 128 -11.45 -19.32 -17.60
C ALA A 128 -10.95 -18.29 -16.60
N GLU A 129 -11.92 -17.48 -16.14
CA GLU A 129 -11.81 -16.52 -15.06
C GLU A 129 -11.01 -17.10 -13.88
N ILE A 130 -9.79 -16.59 -13.64
CA ILE A 130 -8.97 -17.07 -12.52
C ILE A 130 -9.64 -16.72 -11.21
N GLN A 131 -10.00 -17.76 -10.47
CA GLN A 131 -10.43 -17.69 -9.10
C GLN A 131 -9.18 -17.64 -8.21
N LEU A 132 -8.64 -16.44 -7.97
CA LEU A 132 -7.68 -16.25 -6.88
C LEU A 132 -8.40 -16.53 -5.56
N LYS A 133 -7.68 -17.05 -4.55
CA LYS A 133 -8.18 -17.13 -3.17
C LYS A 133 -8.39 -15.71 -2.60
N GLY A 134 -9.45 -15.03 -3.06
CA GLY A 134 -9.73 -13.62 -2.76
C GLY A 134 -10.64 -12.90 -3.76
N GLY A 135 -10.87 -13.44 -4.97
CA GLY A 135 -11.75 -12.84 -5.97
C GLY A 135 -11.33 -13.11 -7.43
N TYR A 136 -12.24 -12.89 -8.38
CA TYR A 136 -11.99 -13.02 -9.82
C TYR A 136 -11.13 -11.84 -10.32
N VAL A 137 -10.03 -12.10 -11.04
CA VAL A 137 -9.29 -11.04 -11.76
C VAL A 137 -10.03 -10.77 -13.07
N ASN A 138 -10.84 -9.72 -13.09
CA ASN A 138 -11.50 -9.31 -14.32
C ASN A 138 -10.48 -8.61 -15.24
N VAL A 139 -10.13 -9.27 -16.35
CA VAL A 139 -9.21 -8.74 -17.37
C VAL A 139 -9.88 -7.74 -18.31
N ILE A 140 -11.22 -7.64 -18.28
CA ILE A 140 -11.99 -6.72 -19.11
C ILE A 140 -12.32 -5.45 -18.33
N ASP A 141 -11.95 -4.31 -18.91
CA ASP A 141 -12.20 -3.00 -18.34
C ASP A 141 -13.71 -2.71 -18.27
N PRO A 142 -14.27 -2.39 -17.08
CA PRO A 142 -15.69 -2.10 -16.95
C PRO A 142 -16.14 -0.85 -17.71
N ILE A 143 -15.22 0.03 -18.11
CA ILE A 143 -15.51 1.29 -18.82
C ILE A 143 -15.49 1.08 -20.34
N SER A 144 -14.34 0.68 -20.89
CA SER A 144 -14.12 0.53 -22.34
C SER A 144 -14.61 -0.81 -22.90
N LYS A 145 -14.88 -1.79 -22.04
CA LYS A 145 -15.21 -3.19 -22.41
C LYS A 145 -14.14 -3.88 -23.24
N LYS A 146 -12.91 -3.38 -23.19
CA LYS A 146 -11.73 -3.99 -23.81
C LYS A 146 -10.87 -4.66 -22.76
N ARG A 147 -9.93 -5.51 -23.19
CA ARG A 147 -8.90 -6.04 -22.31
C ARG A 147 -8.08 -4.90 -21.72
N ILE A 148 -7.84 -4.94 -20.42
CA ILE A 148 -7.07 -3.94 -19.69
C ILE A 148 -5.61 -4.01 -20.15
N VAL A 149 -4.98 -2.85 -20.37
CA VAL A 149 -3.55 -2.77 -20.74
C VAL A 149 -2.73 -2.25 -19.57
N ASP A 150 -3.17 -1.15 -18.94
CA ASP A 150 -2.49 -0.60 -17.77
C ASP A 150 -3.45 -0.54 -16.58
N PRO A 151 -3.49 -1.60 -15.73
CA PRO A 151 -4.50 -1.73 -14.70
C PRO A 151 -4.22 -0.78 -13.52
N VAL A 152 -5.25 -0.01 -13.14
CA VAL A 152 -5.26 0.83 -11.94
C VAL A 152 -6.42 0.47 -11.03
N LYS A 153 -6.15 0.33 -9.73
CA LYS A 153 -7.09 -0.03 -8.68
C LYS A 153 -7.50 1.20 -7.88
N ASN A 154 -8.79 1.33 -7.61
CA ASN A 154 -9.29 2.32 -6.67
C ASN A 154 -9.14 1.80 -5.23
N THR A 155 -8.32 2.47 -4.42
CA THR A 155 -8.04 2.08 -3.03
C THR A 155 -9.25 2.11 -2.10
N ILE A 156 -10.34 2.82 -2.47
CA ILE A 156 -11.56 2.90 -1.66
C ILE A 156 -12.45 1.66 -1.82
N CYS A 157 -12.55 1.11 -3.04
CA CYS A 157 -13.48 0.02 -3.35
C CYS A 157 -12.82 -1.25 -3.88
N GLY A 158 -11.51 -1.22 -4.16
CA GLY A 158 -10.74 -2.35 -4.65
C GLY A 158 -10.97 -2.72 -6.13
N HIS A 159 -11.76 -1.95 -6.87
CA HIS A 159 -12.03 -2.23 -8.28
C HIS A 159 -10.91 -1.73 -9.19
N THR A 160 -10.61 -2.53 -10.21
CA THR A 160 -9.57 -2.28 -11.20
C THR A 160 -10.17 -1.81 -12.53
N TYR A 161 -9.48 -0.89 -13.18
CA TYR A 161 -9.84 -0.27 -14.46
C TYR A 161 -8.62 -0.20 -15.36
N ASP A 162 -8.84 0.05 -16.64
CA ASP A 162 -7.76 0.54 -17.50
C ASP A 162 -7.47 2.03 -17.23
N GLN A 163 -6.19 2.38 -17.10
CA GLN A 163 -5.73 3.73 -16.72
C GLN A 163 -6.23 4.80 -17.68
N GLU A 164 -6.12 4.59 -18.99
CA GLU A 164 -6.54 5.58 -19.97
C GLU A 164 -8.04 5.80 -19.89
N SER A 165 -8.79 4.70 -19.75
CA SER A 165 -10.25 4.69 -19.73
C SER A 165 -10.81 5.45 -18.53
N ILE A 166 -10.29 5.22 -17.32
CA ILE A 166 -10.74 5.96 -16.13
C ILE A 166 -10.31 7.42 -16.16
N MET A 167 -9.11 7.72 -16.69
CA MET A 167 -8.65 9.11 -16.82
C MET A 167 -9.50 9.91 -17.80
N GLN A 168 -9.90 9.32 -18.93
CA GLN A 168 -10.82 9.97 -19.87
C GLN A 168 -12.19 10.21 -19.24
N LEU A 169 -12.71 9.24 -18.50
CA LEU A 169 -14.00 9.36 -17.81
C LEU A 169 -13.99 10.50 -16.77
N LEU A 170 -12.92 10.62 -15.98
CA LEU A 170 -12.75 11.68 -14.99
C LEU A 170 -12.55 13.07 -15.61
N LYS A 171 -11.96 13.15 -16.82
CA LYS A 171 -11.87 14.40 -17.59
C LYS A 171 -13.25 14.87 -18.06
N ILE A 172 -14.12 13.95 -18.47
CA ILE A 172 -15.49 14.25 -18.91
C ILE A 172 -16.37 14.63 -17.71
N ASN A 173 -16.31 13.83 -16.64
CA ASN A 173 -17.09 14.07 -15.44
C ASN A 173 -16.27 13.83 -14.17
N LYS A 174 -15.93 14.92 -13.48
CA LYS A 174 -15.19 14.89 -12.21
C LYS A 174 -15.99 14.29 -11.05
N LYS A 175 -17.33 14.21 -11.18
CA LYS A 175 -18.25 13.60 -10.20
C LYS A 175 -18.64 12.19 -10.61
N THR A 176 -17.67 11.42 -11.10
CA THR A 176 -17.87 10.02 -11.48
C THR A 176 -17.77 9.15 -10.24
N ARG A 177 -18.77 8.30 -10.02
CA ARG A 177 -18.71 7.20 -9.05
C ARG A 177 -18.05 5.98 -9.69
N CYS A 178 -17.71 4.99 -8.87
CA CYS A 178 -17.21 3.70 -9.35
C CYS A 178 -18.03 3.18 -10.53
N PRO A 179 -17.42 2.97 -11.72
CA PRO A 179 -18.11 2.46 -12.91
C PRO A 179 -18.56 0.99 -12.82
N VAL A 180 -18.07 0.24 -11.83
CA VAL A 180 -18.47 -1.15 -11.61
C VAL A 180 -19.89 -1.20 -11.03
N ILE A 181 -20.78 -1.89 -11.75
CA ILE A 181 -22.18 -2.08 -11.37
C ILE A 181 -22.24 -2.79 -10.01
N GLY A 182 -23.06 -2.27 -9.10
CA GLY A 182 -23.23 -2.85 -7.76
C GLY A 182 -22.13 -2.48 -6.76
N CYS A 183 -21.20 -1.58 -7.12
CA CYS A 183 -20.24 -1.04 -6.16
C CYS A 183 -20.98 -0.28 -5.05
N LYS A 184 -20.64 -0.62 -3.80
CA LYS A 184 -21.23 0.01 -2.60
C LYS A 184 -20.63 1.38 -2.26
N SER A 185 -19.52 1.76 -2.90
CA SER A 185 -18.87 3.04 -2.63
C SER A 185 -19.75 4.19 -3.14
N THR A 186 -20.10 5.10 -2.22
CA THR A 186 -20.86 6.31 -2.53
C THR A 186 -19.98 7.49 -2.95
N GLU A 187 -18.67 7.36 -2.74
CA GLU A 187 -17.67 8.39 -2.99
C GLU A 187 -17.38 8.57 -4.48
N PHE A 188 -17.05 9.80 -4.87
CA PHE A 188 -16.54 10.07 -6.20
C PHE A 188 -15.10 9.60 -6.32
N VAL A 189 -14.77 9.02 -7.46
CA VAL A 189 -13.42 8.56 -7.77
C VAL A 189 -12.50 9.78 -7.89
N GLN A 190 -11.41 9.77 -7.13
CA GLN A 190 -10.35 10.78 -7.21
C GLN A 190 -9.08 10.18 -7.80
N LEU A 191 -8.33 10.97 -8.57
CA LEU A 191 -7.05 10.54 -9.14
C LEU A 191 -6.06 10.08 -8.06
N SER A 192 -6.09 10.70 -6.89
CA SER A 192 -5.25 10.32 -5.73
C SER A 192 -5.57 8.94 -5.17
N GLN A 193 -6.75 8.38 -5.45
CA GLN A 193 -7.19 7.07 -4.99
C GLN A 193 -6.90 5.96 -6.01
N LEU A 194 -6.46 6.32 -7.22
CA LEU A 194 -6.12 5.35 -8.28
C LEU A 194 -4.65 5.00 -8.17
N ARG A 195 -4.36 3.72 -7.92
CA ARG A 195 -3.00 3.18 -7.77
C ARG A 195 -2.74 2.09 -8.81
N PRO A 196 -1.50 1.91 -9.28
CA PRO A 196 -1.17 0.80 -10.17
C PRO A 196 -1.52 -0.55 -9.53
N ASP A 197 -2.20 -1.43 -10.26
CA ASP A 197 -2.52 -2.78 -9.79
C ASP A 197 -1.43 -3.76 -10.26
N ILE A 198 -0.31 -3.79 -9.54
CA ILE A 198 0.88 -4.58 -9.91
C ILE A 198 0.55 -6.06 -10.12
N VAL A 199 -0.34 -6.62 -9.29
CA VAL A 199 -0.74 -8.04 -9.39
C VAL A 199 -1.46 -8.29 -10.71
N THR A 200 -2.51 -7.51 -11.00
CA THR A 200 -3.27 -7.63 -12.26
C THR A 200 -2.37 -7.36 -13.47
N LYS A 201 -1.45 -6.38 -13.38
CA LYS A 201 -0.50 -6.07 -14.46
C LYS A 201 0.40 -7.26 -14.78
N THR A 202 1.04 -7.80 -13.74
CA THR A 202 1.91 -8.97 -13.87
C THR A 202 1.16 -10.17 -14.44
N TYR A 203 -0.11 -10.34 -14.05
CA TYR A 203 -0.97 -11.38 -14.59
C TYR A 203 -1.25 -11.20 -16.08
N LEU A 204 -1.66 -9.99 -16.51
CA LEU A 204 -1.96 -9.67 -17.91
C LEU A 204 -0.76 -9.81 -18.84
N GLU A 205 0.43 -9.45 -18.36
CA GLU A 205 1.70 -9.59 -19.08
C GLU A 205 2.10 -11.06 -19.29
N LYS A 206 1.74 -11.94 -18.35
CA LYS A 206 1.97 -13.39 -18.47
C LYS A 206 0.97 -14.10 -19.38
N HIS A 207 -0.18 -13.50 -19.66
CA HIS A 207 -1.27 -14.09 -20.44
C HIS A 207 -1.66 -13.17 -21.61
N PRO A 208 -0.77 -12.91 -22.59
CA PRO A 208 -1.09 -12.06 -23.74
C PRO A 208 -2.26 -12.63 -24.58
N GLU A 209 -2.92 -11.75 -25.36
CA GLU A 209 -3.96 -12.14 -26.34
C GLU A 209 -3.42 -13.04 -27.46
#